data_AF-A0A2N5PXZ6-F1
#
_entry.id   AF-A0A2N5PXZ6-F1
#
_cell.length_a   1.000
_cell.length_b   1.000
_cell.length_c   1.000
_cell.angle_alpha   90.00
_cell.angle_beta   90.00
_cell.angle_gamma   90.00
#
_symmetry.space_group_name_H-M   'P 1'
#
loop_
_entity.id
_entity.type
_entity.pdbx_description
1 polymer ?
#
loop_
_entity_poly.entity_id
_entity_poly.type
_entity_poly.pdbx_seq_one_letter_code
_entity_poly.pdbx_strand_id
1 'polypeptide(L)'
;MAPKTDNYEHNLYYTQHKWLPHFFYGATAPLMRKIQAQKGQLFVNLFHAMHEGEPDYHCPIAASDFDVTSYIDEDQKILQIIMPNPLGSMYCRSVYLCHNATTKSKTYFTVEQTSSGDYYICSWLENGAHVIYEEAPYFIQDELAYVQKHFHLGLHLEDVIAITISEDPSKLVFYYDRLAL
;
A
#
# COMPACT_ATOMS: atom_id res chain seq x y z
N MET A 1 -9.91 -23.77 24.40
CA MET A 1 -8.82 -23.23 23.56
C MET A 1 -9.06 -21.74 23.45
N ALA A 2 -8.10 -20.90 23.83
CA ALA A 2 -8.20 -19.48 23.51
C ALA A 2 -8.13 -19.35 21.97
N PRO A 3 -8.99 -18.53 21.32
CA PRO A 3 -8.82 -18.24 19.90
C PRO A 3 -7.39 -17.73 19.70
N LYS A 4 -6.68 -18.27 18.70
CA LYS A 4 -5.39 -17.71 18.30
C LYS A 4 -5.65 -16.24 17.99
N THR A 5 -5.15 -15.35 18.81
CA THR A 5 -5.19 -13.90 18.59
C THR A 5 -4.42 -13.60 17.31
N ASP A 6 -5.20 -13.55 16.24
CA ASP A 6 -5.09 -12.92 14.93
C ASP A 6 -3.71 -12.65 14.32
N ASN A 7 -3.47 -13.33 13.20
CA ASN A 7 -2.48 -12.99 12.16
C ASN A 7 -2.85 -11.70 11.38
N TYR A 8 -3.78 -10.89 11.90
CA TYR A 8 -4.38 -9.74 11.22
C TYR A 8 -3.33 -8.70 10.82
N GLU A 9 -2.52 -8.27 11.79
CA GLU A 9 -1.42 -7.33 11.62
C GLU A 9 -0.50 -7.75 10.47
N HIS A 10 -0.03 -8.98 10.52
CA HIS A 10 0.83 -9.56 9.50
C HIS A 10 0.14 -9.62 8.13
N ASN A 11 -1.12 -10.06 8.06
CA ASN A 11 -1.86 -10.15 6.81
C ASN A 11 -2.16 -8.77 6.20
N LEU A 12 -2.44 -7.76 7.03
CA LEU A 12 -2.64 -6.39 6.58
C LEU A 12 -1.34 -5.83 6.03
N TYR A 13 -0.23 -5.96 6.77
CA TYR A 13 1.09 -5.55 6.31
C TYR A 13 1.48 -6.24 5.01
N TYR A 14 1.30 -7.56 4.92
CA TYR A 14 1.56 -8.33 3.72
C TYR A 14 0.69 -7.88 2.55
N THR A 15 -0.59 -7.61 2.79
CA THR A 15 -1.51 -7.10 1.76
C THR A 15 -1.03 -5.76 1.21
N GLN A 16 -0.64 -4.83 2.08
CA GLN A 16 -0.21 -3.47 1.75
C GLN A 16 1.15 -3.42 1.04
N HIS A 17 2.14 -4.21 1.47
CA HIS A 17 3.53 -4.06 1.03
C HIS A 17 4.06 -5.21 0.16
N LYS A 18 3.29 -6.29 0.00
CA LYS A 18 3.69 -7.46 -0.80
C LYS A 18 2.66 -7.83 -1.84
N TRP A 19 1.45 -8.17 -1.41
CA TRP A 19 0.42 -8.67 -2.32
C TRP A 19 -0.02 -7.60 -3.33
N LEU A 20 -0.48 -6.44 -2.86
CA LEU A 20 -0.96 -5.37 -3.73
C LEU A 20 0.11 -4.90 -4.74
N PRO A 21 1.34 -4.53 -4.33
CA PRO A 21 2.34 -4.08 -5.30
C PRO A 21 2.71 -5.19 -6.29
N HIS A 22 2.85 -6.45 -5.85
CA HIS A 22 3.14 -7.57 -6.74
C HIS A 22 2.09 -7.73 -7.84
N PHE A 23 0.81 -7.79 -7.47
CA PHE A 23 -0.28 -7.91 -8.45
C PHE A 23 -0.48 -6.64 -9.27
N PHE A 24 -0.19 -5.48 -8.72
CA PHE A 24 -0.28 -4.22 -9.44
C PHE A 24 0.75 -4.15 -10.56
N TYR A 25 1.99 -4.52 -10.29
CA TYR A 25 3.03 -4.53 -11.31
C TYR A 25 2.85 -5.66 -12.33
N GLY A 26 2.32 -6.82 -11.91
CA GLY A 26 2.07 -7.96 -12.81
C GLY A 26 0.78 -7.84 -13.64
N ALA A 27 -0.26 -7.17 -13.14
CA ALA A 27 -1.59 -7.15 -13.75
C ALA A 27 -2.32 -5.80 -13.53
N THR A 28 -1.63 -4.68 -13.77
CA THR A 28 -2.05 -3.29 -13.51
C THR A 28 -3.54 -3.00 -13.78
N ALA A 29 -3.93 -2.86 -15.06
CA ALA A 29 -5.30 -2.47 -15.42
C ALA A 29 -6.36 -3.50 -14.96
N PRO A 30 -6.13 -4.82 -15.10
CA PRO A 30 -7.02 -5.83 -14.51
C PRO A 30 -7.22 -5.69 -13.00
N LEU A 31 -6.15 -5.51 -12.22
CA LEU A 31 -6.24 -5.37 -10.76
C LEU A 31 -7.01 -4.11 -10.39
N MET A 32 -6.68 -2.96 -10.99
CA MET A 32 -7.37 -1.70 -10.70
C MET A 32 -8.88 -1.80 -10.98
N ARG A 33 -9.28 -2.46 -12.08
CA ARG A 33 -10.71 -2.72 -12.38
C ARG A 33 -11.35 -3.61 -11.31
N LYS A 34 -10.64 -4.65 -10.85
CA LYS A 34 -11.15 -5.55 -9.82
C LYS A 34 -11.34 -4.84 -8.48
N ILE A 35 -10.37 -4.03 -8.06
CA ILE A 35 -10.47 -3.23 -6.83
C ILE A 35 -11.63 -2.23 -6.93
N GLN A 36 -11.81 -1.53 -8.07
CA GLN A 36 -12.95 -0.63 -8.24
C GLN A 36 -14.30 -1.35 -8.17
N ALA A 37 -14.40 -2.55 -8.76
CA ALA A 37 -15.64 -3.31 -8.80
C ALA A 37 -16.03 -3.92 -7.45
N GLN A 38 -15.04 -4.42 -6.70
CA GLN A 38 -15.27 -5.13 -5.43
C GLN A 38 -15.04 -4.27 -4.19
N LYS A 39 -14.33 -3.14 -4.33
CA LYS A 39 -13.94 -2.24 -3.23
C LYS A 39 -13.36 -3.02 -2.04
N GLY A 40 -13.75 -2.68 -0.82
CA GLY A 40 -13.38 -3.37 0.41
C GLY A 40 -13.65 -4.88 0.41
N GLN A 41 -14.65 -5.35 -0.34
CA GLN A 41 -14.98 -6.78 -0.39
C GLN A 41 -13.85 -7.61 -1.00
N LEU A 42 -13.02 -7.03 -1.88
CA LEU A 42 -11.84 -7.71 -2.40
C LEU A 42 -10.89 -8.11 -1.27
N PHE A 43 -10.68 -7.21 -0.29
CA PHE A 43 -9.77 -7.43 0.82
C PHE A 43 -10.34 -8.44 1.80
N VAL A 44 -11.62 -8.37 2.12
CA VAL A 44 -12.29 -9.40 2.93
C VAL A 44 -12.15 -10.78 2.29
N ASN A 45 -12.39 -10.89 0.98
CA ASN A 45 -12.24 -12.15 0.25
C ASN A 45 -10.79 -12.65 0.25
N LEU A 46 -9.82 -11.74 0.14
CA LEU A 46 -8.40 -12.07 0.22
C LEU A 46 -8.03 -12.63 1.60
N PHE A 47 -8.51 -12.01 2.68
CA PHE A 47 -8.25 -12.45 4.04
C PHE A 47 -8.87 -13.83 4.31
N HIS A 48 -10.08 -14.08 3.81
CA HIS A 48 -10.64 -15.44 3.86
C HIS A 48 -9.80 -16.45 3.07
N ALA A 49 -9.32 -16.10 1.88
CA ALA A 49 -8.47 -16.98 1.08
C ALA A 49 -7.12 -17.28 1.77
N MET A 50 -6.54 -16.33 2.50
CA MET A 50 -5.31 -16.53 3.27
C MET A 50 -5.46 -17.52 4.43
N HIS A 51 -6.69 -17.76 4.90
CA HIS A 51 -7.00 -18.71 5.98
C HIS A 51 -7.89 -19.86 5.46
N GLU A 52 -7.80 -20.19 4.18
CA GLU A 52 -8.49 -21.34 3.62
C GLU A 52 -8.06 -22.62 4.38
N GLY A 53 -9.03 -23.37 4.88
CA GLY A 53 -8.79 -24.55 5.71
C GLY A 53 -8.79 -24.29 7.22
N GLU A 54 -9.00 -23.05 7.66
CA GLU A 54 -9.22 -22.71 9.08
C GLU A 54 -10.73 -22.50 9.35
N PRO A 55 -11.48 -23.53 9.77
CA PRO A 55 -12.95 -23.48 9.87
C PRO A 55 -13.47 -22.50 10.93
N ASP A 56 -12.66 -22.21 11.95
CA ASP A 56 -12.99 -21.29 13.04
C ASP A 56 -12.48 -19.86 12.78
N TYR A 57 -11.93 -19.58 11.59
CA TYR A 57 -11.43 -18.24 11.25
C TYR A 57 -12.57 -17.24 11.11
N HIS A 58 -12.41 -16.11 11.79
CA HIS A 58 -13.31 -14.96 11.68
C HIS A 58 -12.50 -13.79 11.13
N CYS A 59 -12.95 -13.24 9.99
CA CYS A 59 -12.27 -12.11 9.38
C CYS A 59 -12.44 -10.86 10.28
N PRO A 60 -11.34 -10.25 10.76
CA PRO A 60 -11.40 -9.13 11.70
C PRO A 60 -11.73 -7.79 11.03
N ILE A 61 -11.85 -7.77 9.70
CA ILE A 61 -12.14 -6.59 8.89
C ILE A 61 -13.46 -6.75 8.13
N ALA A 62 -14.15 -5.63 7.98
CA ALA A 62 -15.31 -5.48 7.13
C ALA A 62 -14.95 -4.74 5.84
N ALA A 63 -15.75 -4.95 4.79
CA ALA A 63 -15.58 -4.22 3.54
C ALA A 63 -15.74 -2.69 3.72
N SER A 64 -16.47 -2.25 4.75
CA SER A 64 -16.64 -0.84 5.12
C SER A 64 -15.41 -0.19 5.73
N ASP A 65 -14.42 -0.97 6.14
CA ASP A 65 -13.17 -0.45 6.71
C ASP A 65 -12.21 0.09 5.64
N PHE A 66 -12.59 -0.06 4.37
CA PHE A 66 -11.85 0.44 3.22
C PHE A 66 -12.71 1.43 2.44
N ASP A 67 -12.11 2.54 2.03
CA ASP A 67 -12.69 3.42 1.04
C ASP A 67 -11.86 3.41 -0.24
N VAL A 68 -12.52 3.30 -1.40
CA VAL A 68 -11.88 3.20 -2.70
C VAL A 68 -12.41 4.28 -3.61
N THR A 69 -11.54 5.22 -3.94
CA THR A 69 -11.84 6.35 -4.83
C THR A 69 -10.95 6.30 -6.06
N SER A 70 -11.54 6.60 -7.23
CA SER A 70 -10.82 6.64 -8.49
C SER A 70 -10.80 8.05 -9.07
N TYR A 71 -9.62 8.47 -9.49
CA TYR A 71 -9.37 9.70 -10.21
C TYR A 71 -8.92 9.32 -11.62
N ILE A 72 -9.60 9.88 -12.62
CA ILE A 72 -9.33 9.60 -14.03
C ILE A 72 -9.14 10.96 -14.70
N ASP A 73 -7.98 11.13 -15.33
CA ASP A 73 -7.65 12.32 -16.12
C ASP A 73 -6.99 11.86 -17.42
N GLU A 74 -7.70 12.01 -18.53
CA GLU A 74 -7.29 11.53 -19.86
C GLU A 74 -6.80 10.06 -19.82
N ASP A 75 -5.49 9.85 -19.98
CA ASP A 75 -4.82 8.55 -20.00
C ASP A 75 -4.30 8.11 -18.62
N GLN A 76 -4.38 8.98 -17.62
CA GLN A 76 -3.95 8.76 -16.26
C GLN A 76 -5.11 8.27 -15.40
N LYS A 77 -4.85 7.20 -14.66
CA LYS A 77 -5.76 6.66 -13.66
C LYS A 77 -5.03 6.50 -12.34
N ILE A 78 -5.58 7.08 -11.29
CA ILE A 78 -5.14 6.91 -9.91
C ILE A 78 -6.28 6.25 -9.14
N LEU A 79 -5.99 5.16 -8.45
CA LEU A 79 -6.91 4.54 -7.51
C LEU A 79 -6.36 4.74 -6.09
N GLN A 80 -7.09 5.49 -5.27
CA GLN A 80 -6.83 5.64 -3.85
C GLN A 80 -7.59 4.57 -3.09
N ILE A 81 -6.92 3.95 -2.12
CA ILE A 81 -7.48 3.00 -1.17
C ILE A 81 -7.14 3.52 0.22
N ILE A 82 -8.14 4.05 0.93
CA ILE A 82 -8.02 4.35 2.36
C ILE A 82 -8.09 3.01 3.09
N MET A 83 -7.07 2.75 3.89
CA MET A 83 -6.92 1.51 4.64
C MET A 83 -7.67 1.60 5.98
N PRO A 84 -7.96 0.46 6.62
CA PRO A 84 -8.36 0.43 8.02
C PRO A 84 -7.35 1.19 8.87
N ASN A 85 -7.79 1.71 10.02
CA ASN A 85 -6.94 2.48 10.92
C ASN A 85 -5.57 1.80 11.13
N PRO A 86 -4.45 2.52 10.91
CA PRO A 86 -3.12 1.97 11.05
C PRO A 86 -2.91 1.36 12.43
N LEU A 87 -2.27 0.20 12.48
CA LEU A 87 -1.97 -0.52 13.71
C LEU A 87 -0.63 -0.10 14.34
N GLY A 88 -0.02 0.97 13.80
CA GLY A 88 1.26 1.53 14.23
C GLY A 88 2.20 1.81 13.07
N SER A 89 3.49 1.92 13.41
CA SER A 89 4.56 2.18 12.44
C SER A 89 4.55 1.18 11.27
N MET A 90 4.86 1.68 10.08
CA MET A 90 4.89 0.96 8.80
C MET A 90 3.53 0.54 8.23
N TYR A 91 2.41 0.77 8.92
CA TYR A 91 1.10 0.53 8.33
C TYR A 91 0.67 1.71 7.47
N CYS A 92 0.05 1.39 6.33
CA CYS A 92 -0.47 2.41 5.44
C CYS A 92 -1.79 2.96 5.99
N ARG A 93 -1.96 4.29 6.03
CA ARG A 93 -3.30 4.90 6.12
C ARG A 93 -3.99 4.98 4.76
N SER A 94 -3.20 5.05 3.69
CA SER A 94 -3.69 5.04 2.31
C SER A 94 -2.67 4.41 1.36
N VAL A 95 -3.18 3.91 0.23
CA VAL A 95 -2.40 3.34 -0.87
C VAL A 95 -2.91 3.89 -2.19
N TYR A 96 -2.00 4.11 -3.14
CA TYR A 96 -2.32 4.61 -4.47
C TYR A 96 -1.74 3.71 -5.56
N LEU A 97 -2.59 3.33 -6.51
CA LEU A 97 -2.20 2.66 -7.73
C LEU A 97 -2.30 3.68 -8.87
N CYS A 98 -1.16 4.14 -9.38
CA CYS A 98 -1.08 5.15 -10.42
C CYS A 98 -0.65 4.51 -11.74
N HIS A 99 -1.44 4.70 -12.80
CA HIS A 99 -1.16 4.14 -14.12
C HIS A 99 -1.46 5.16 -15.22
N ASN A 100 -0.52 5.35 -16.14
CA ASN A 100 -0.72 6.12 -17.37
C ASN A 100 -0.69 5.14 -18.56
N ALA A 101 -1.81 5.05 -19.28
CA ALA A 101 -1.97 4.10 -20.38
C ALA A 101 -1.12 4.44 -21.61
N THR A 102 -0.79 5.72 -21.81
CA THR A 102 -0.02 6.21 -22.96
C THR A 102 1.47 6.02 -22.75
N THR A 103 2.01 6.49 -21.61
CA THR A 103 3.43 6.33 -21.29
C THR A 103 3.79 4.94 -20.76
N LYS A 104 2.78 4.13 -20.39
CA LYS A 104 2.93 2.86 -19.66
C LYS A 104 3.55 3.01 -18.27
N SER A 105 3.64 4.24 -17.76
CA SER A 105 4.13 4.50 -16.40
C SER A 105 3.17 3.89 -15.38
N LYS A 106 3.73 3.18 -14.40
CA LYS A 106 3.01 2.59 -13.28
C LYS A 106 3.80 2.82 -11.99
N THR A 107 3.16 3.33 -10.96
CA THR A 107 3.78 3.53 -9.63
C THR A 107 2.79 3.17 -8.55
N TYR A 108 3.27 2.41 -7.57
CA TYR A 108 2.54 2.04 -6.36
C TYR A 108 3.02 2.90 -5.21
N PHE A 109 2.17 3.82 -4.73
CA PHE A 109 2.48 4.64 -3.57
C PHE A 109 1.79 4.13 -2.31
N THR A 110 2.44 4.36 -1.19
CA THR A 110 1.96 4.07 0.15
C THR A 110 2.10 5.33 0.99
N VAL A 111 1.18 5.55 1.93
CA VAL A 111 1.34 6.58 2.95
C VAL A 111 1.48 5.91 4.30
N GLU A 112 2.72 5.76 4.74
CA GLU A 112 3.13 4.86 5.82
C GLU A 112 3.33 5.64 7.12
N GLN A 113 2.78 5.12 8.22
CA GLN A 113 2.96 5.73 9.54
C GLN A 113 4.40 5.55 10.03
N THR A 114 4.97 6.60 10.62
CA THR A 114 6.28 6.58 11.26
C THR A 114 6.20 6.10 12.70
N SER A 115 7.34 5.91 13.36
CA SER A 115 7.41 5.64 14.80
C SER A 115 6.92 6.81 15.67
N SER A 116 6.97 8.04 15.17
CA SER A 116 6.42 9.23 15.85
C SER A 116 4.90 9.37 15.67
N GLY A 117 4.30 8.61 14.76
CA GLY A 117 2.88 8.69 14.42
C GLY A 117 2.55 9.63 13.25
N ASP A 118 3.56 10.34 12.73
CA ASP A 118 3.49 11.08 11.47
C ASP A 118 3.45 10.12 10.27
N TYR A 119 3.47 10.64 9.05
CA TYR A 119 3.37 9.82 7.84
C TYR A 119 4.38 10.24 6.78
N TYR A 120 4.87 9.29 5.99
CA TYR A 120 5.66 9.54 4.79
C TYR A 120 4.91 9.16 3.53
N ILE A 121 5.10 9.93 2.45
CA ILE A 121 4.78 9.48 1.08
C ILE A 121 5.91 8.56 0.63
N CYS A 122 5.56 7.31 0.36
CA CYS A 122 6.49 6.26 -0.05
C CYS A 122 6.05 5.63 -1.38
N SER A 123 6.96 4.91 -2.04
CA SER A 123 6.59 3.99 -3.13
C SER A 123 7.31 2.65 -3.01
N TRP A 124 6.69 1.62 -3.58
CA TRP A 124 7.31 0.33 -3.79
C TRP A 124 7.53 0.13 -5.28
N LEU A 125 8.77 -0.09 -5.70
CA LEU A 125 9.13 -0.33 -7.09
C LEU A 125 8.89 -1.80 -7.48
N GLU A 126 8.85 -2.07 -8.79
CA GLU A 126 8.63 -3.43 -9.34
C GLU A 126 9.70 -4.44 -8.89
N ASN A 127 10.92 -3.98 -8.65
CA ASN A 127 12.03 -4.80 -8.12
C ASN A 127 11.98 -4.98 -6.59
N GLY A 128 10.95 -4.46 -5.92
CA GLY A 128 10.79 -4.55 -4.46
C GLY A 128 11.55 -3.50 -3.67
N ALA A 129 12.22 -2.54 -4.31
CA ALA A 129 12.82 -1.40 -3.61
C ALA A 129 11.74 -0.50 -3.02
N HIS A 130 11.99 -0.01 -1.81
CA HIS A 130 11.14 0.94 -1.09
C HIS A 130 11.77 2.33 -1.16
N VAL A 131 10.98 3.34 -1.48
CA VAL A 131 11.42 4.73 -1.66
C VAL A 131 10.63 5.61 -0.72
N ILE A 132 11.30 6.49 0.01
CA ILE A 132 10.70 7.50 0.87
C ILE A 132 10.94 8.86 0.23
N TYR A 133 9.86 9.58 -0.14
CA TYR A 133 9.97 10.86 -0.84
C TYR A 133 10.02 12.04 0.13
N GLU A 134 8.95 12.24 0.88
CA GLU A 134 8.76 13.38 1.77
C GLU A 134 7.72 13.06 2.85
N GLU A 135 7.64 13.89 3.89
CA GLU A 135 6.55 13.83 4.87
C GLU A 135 5.20 14.02 4.16
N ALA A 136 4.23 13.18 4.52
CA ALA A 136 2.89 13.28 3.99
C ALA A 136 2.13 14.43 4.66
N PRO A 137 1.17 15.05 3.94
CA PRO A 137 0.34 16.08 4.55
C PRO A 137 -0.47 15.52 5.72
N TYR A 138 -0.79 16.33 6.71
CA TYR A 138 -1.49 15.86 7.91
C TYR A 138 -2.84 15.19 7.56
N PHE A 139 -3.59 15.76 6.62
CA PHE A 139 -4.88 15.25 6.21
C PHE A 139 -4.82 14.38 4.94
N ILE A 140 -5.54 13.25 4.95
CA ILE A 140 -5.61 12.30 3.82
C ILE A 140 -6.10 12.96 2.51
N GLN A 141 -6.99 13.95 2.61
CA GLN A 141 -7.55 14.63 1.45
C GLN A 141 -6.52 15.44 0.63
N ASP A 142 -5.40 15.83 1.26
CA ASP A 142 -4.32 16.58 0.62
C ASP A 142 -3.30 15.66 -0.08
N GLU A 143 -3.27 14.36 0.24
CA GLU A 143 -2.27 13.40 -0.25
C GLU A 143 -2.25 13.25 -1.76
N LEU A 144 -3.42 13.35 -2.41
CA LEU A 144 -3.55 13.14 -3.85
C LEU A 144 -2.66 14.09 -4.65
N ALA A 145 -2.53 15.35 -4.22
CA ALA A 145 -1.69 16.34 -4.89
C ALA A 145 -0.20 15.95 -4.86
N TYR A 146 0.26 15.38 -3.73
CA TYR A 146 1.63 14.90 -3.58
C TYR A 146 1.88 13.65 -4.42
N VAL A 147 0.94 12.71 -4.42
CA VAL A 147 1.00 11.50 -5.26
C VAL A 147 1.03 11.86 -6.74
N GLN A 148 0.19 12.81 -7.18
CA GLN A 148 0.17 13.30 -8.56
C GLN A 148 1.49 13.95 -8.96
N LYS A 149 2.05 14.82 -8.09
CA LYS A 149 3.35 15.44 -8.28
C LYS A 149 4.44 14.39 -8.52
N HIS A 150 4.58 13.42 -7.62
CA HIS A 150 5.62 12.38 -7.73
C HIS A 150 5.39 11.43 -8.90
N PHE A 151 4.14 11.09 -9.21
CA PHE A 151 3.84 10.26 -10.38
C PHE A 151 4.17 10.97 -11.70
N HIS A 152 3.93 12.29 -11.77
CA HIS A 152 4.23 13.09 -12.95
C HIS A 152 5.73 13.31 -13.16
N LEU A 153 6.46 13.64 -12.07
CA LEU A 153 7.91 13.84 -12.13
C LEU A 153 8.66 12.53 -12.37
N GLY A 154 8.16 11.41 -11.84
CA GLY A 154 8.88 10.15 -11.82
C GLY A 154 9.92 10.09 -10.69
N LEU A 155 10.69 9.01 -10.64
CA LEU A 155 11.70 8.82 -9.60
C LEU A 155 13.01 9.54 -9.96
N HIS A 156 13.35 10.53 -9.15
CA HIS A 156 14.63 11.26 -9.18
C HIS A 156 15.34 11.03 -7.84
N LEU A 157 16.60 10.57 -7.87
CA LEU A 157 17.32 10.15 -6.66
C LEU A 157 17.68 11.34 -5.75
N GLU A 158 17.77 12.52 -6.33
CA GLU A 158 17.98 13.79 -5.65
C GLU A 158 16.76 14.27 -4.85
N ASP A 159 15.57 13.74 -5.14
CA ASP A 159 14.29 14.20 -4.59
C ASP A 159 13.73 13.25 -3.52
N VAL A 160 14.51 12.25 -3.09
CA VAL A 160 14.08 11.23 -2.12
C VAL A 160 14.88 11.29 -0.82
N ILE A 161 14.21 11.10 0.30
CA ILE A 161 14.83 10.99 1.63
C ILE A 161 15.68 9.72 1.72
N ALA A 162 15.14 8.59 1.23
CA ALA A 162 15.82 7.31 1.31
C ALA A 162 15.33 6.31 0.26
N ILE A 163 16.21 5.37 -0.10
CA ILE A 163 15.87 4.18 -0.89
C ILE A 163 16.44 2.95 -0.21
N THR A 164 15.59 1.94 -0.07
CA THR A 164 15.95 0.65 0.50
C THR A 164 15.75 -0.44 -0.54
N ILE A 165 16.81 -1.18 -0.83
CA ILE A 165 16.76 -2.34 -1.72
C ILE A 165 16.90 -3.57 -0.84
N SER A 166 15.87 -4.43 -0.83
CA SER A 166 15.96 -5.70 -0.11
C SER A 166 16.75 -6.70 -0.96
N GLU A 167 17.89 -7.19 -0.44
CA GLU A 167 18.70 -8.23 -1.12
C GLU A 167 18.04 -9.62 -1.11
N ASP A 168 16.93 -9.80 -0.37
CA ASP A 168 16.20 -11.05 -0.27
C ASP A 168 14.70 -10.79 0.04
N PRO A 169 13.80 -10.93 -0.95
CA PRO A 169 12.36 -10.70 -0.77
C PRO A 169 11.72 -11.62 0.29
N SER A 170 12.39 -12.70 0.70
CA SER A 170 11.93 -13.66 1.70
C SER A 170 12.38 -13.35 3.14
N LYS A 171 13.22 -12.32 3.36
CA LYS A 171 13.80 -11.96 4.67
C LYS A 171 13.40 -10.60 5.21
N LEU A 172 12.20 -10.11 4.89
CA LEU A 172 11.63 -8.96 5.60
C LEU A 172 11.18 -9.37 7.02
N VAL A 173 12.17 -9.64 7.86
CA VAL A 173 12.08 -9.72 9.31
C VAL A 173 12.91 -8.52 9.81
N PHE A 174 12.19 -7.49 10.26
CA PHE A 174 12.59 -6.37 11.12
C PHE A 174 14.07 -5.92 11.06
N TYR A 175 14.37 -4.88 10.27
CA TYR A 175 15.57 -4.07 10.47
C TYR A 175 15.29 -2.60 10.14
N TYR A 176 14.64 -1.87 11.06
CA TYR A 176 14.69 -0.40 11.10
C TYR A 176 14.70 0.12 12.54
N ASP A 177 15.62 -0.42 13.36
CA ASP A 177 15.96 0.11 14.69
C ASP A 177 17.31 0.84 14.67
N ARG A 178 17.75 1.36 13.51
CA ARG A 178 19.04 2.06 13.36
C ARG A 178 18.97 3.39 12.60
N LEU A 179 17.86 4.12 12.74
CA LEU A 179 17.83 5.56 12.39
C LEU A 179 17.33 6.45 13.53
N ALA A 180 17.37 5.95 14.77
CA ALA A 180 17.36 6.80 15.96
C ALA A 180 18.80 7.08 16.40
N LEU A 181 19.42 8.10 15.81
CA LEU A 181 20.55 8.83 16.41
C LEU A 181 20.12 10.28 16.60
#